data_AF-A0A7W5E5M9-F1
#
_entry.id   AF-A0A7W5E5M9-F1
#
_cell.length_a   1.000
_cell.length_b   1.000
_cell.length_c   1.000
_cell.angle_alpha   90.00
_cell.angle_beta   90.00
_cell.angle_gamma   90.00
#
_symmetry.space_group_name_H-M   'P 1'
#
loop_
_entity.id
_entity.type
_entity.pdbx_description
1 polymer ?
#
loop_
_entity_poly.entity_id
_entity_poly.type
_entity_poly.pdbx_seq_one_letter_code
_entity_poly.pdbx_strand_id
1 'polypeptide(L)'
;MTQNAPPHESRKNRTVVCSENHILMKLSFVIFLLVWQFLLATFLTLGGIENEKLGTMAKMLWGVNLLWIGVFGIISLYLRDHVREIGQRLGGKRLTIFFTSVTALALIEEAITTAMTNCAPLFGAEIGEVYITASANYLDVVFYHSVVVFLPQFALLGWLLRKYAISPFAVFVCYGLTGFVNEALFAGPNPLLLPQWILIYGLLVFLPAHLFSTDKDRKPMRWYFFPAVVLLPILASVPMVGLLLFVIAPGHPSIHFPPM
;
A
#
# COMPACT_ATOMS: atom_id res chain seq x y z
N MET A 1 23.32 5.46 59.94
CA MET A 1 22.17 6.11 59.28
C MET A 1 22.05 5.56 57.87
N THR A 2 21.14 4.61 57.67
CA THR A 2 20.89 3.92 56.40
C THR A 2 19.98 4.75 55.50
N GLN A 3 20.47 5.13 54.32
CA GLN A 3 19.65 5.75 53.27
C GLN A 3 18.88 4.66 52.52
N ASN A 4 17.55 4.68 52.67
CA ASN A 4 16.62 3.88 51.88
C ASN A 4 16.52 4.47 50.47
N ALA A 5 16.99 3.73 49.47
CA ALA A 5 16.71 4.02 48.06
C ALA A 5 15.27 3.61 47.70
N PRO A 6 14.49 4.41 46.94
CA PRO A 6 13.14 4.05 46.52
C PRO A 6 13.13 3.00 45.39
N PRO A 7 12.01 2.27 45.21
CA PRO A 7 12.00 0.93 44.61
C PRO A 7 11.95 0.93 43.09
N HIS A 8 12.63 -0.04 42.50
CA HIS A 8 12.80 -0.32 41.07
C HIS A 8 11.49 -0.68 40.31
N GLU A 9 10.35 -0.74 40.99
CA GLU A 9 9.11 -1.35 40.49
C GLU A 9 8.25 -0.40 39.62
N SER A 10 8.36 0.92 39.82
CA SER A 10 7.50 1.90 39.11
C SER A 10 7.86 2.12 37.64
N ARG A 11 9.09 1.79 37.22
CA ARG A 11 9.57 1.95 35.82
C ARG A 11 9.06 0.86 34.88
N LYS A 12 8.84 -0.35 35.41
CA LYS A 12 8.38 -1.51 34.62
C LYS A 12 6.91 -1.36 34.25
N ASN A 13 6.06 -0.87 35.16
CA ASN A 13 4.64 -0.65 34.89
C ASN A 13 4.39 0.46 33.85
N ARG A 14 5.19 1.54 33.82
CA ARG A 14 5.02 2.61 32.79
C ARG A 14 5.35 2.17 31.37
N THR A 15 6.31 1.27 31.21
CA THR A 15 6.72 0.82 29.86
C THR A 15 5.73 -0.16 29.25
N VAL A 16 5.09 -1.00 30.06
CA VAL A 16 4.03 -1.92 29.62
C VAL A 16 2.78 -1.16 29.18
N VAL A 17 2.29 -0.22 30.00
CA VAL A 17 1.08 0.58 29.68
C VAL A 17 1.25 1.42 28.41
N CYS A 18 2.45 2.00 28.20
CA CYS A 18 2.73 2.78 27.01
C CYS A 18 2.73 1.91 25.73
N SER A 19 3.25 0.68 25.83
CA SER A 19 3.26 -0.28 24.72
C SER A 19 1.86 -0.74 24.32
N GLU A 20 0.97 -1.00 25.27
CA GLU A 20 -0.41 -1.42 25.01
C GLU A 20 -1.22 -0.33 24.30
N ASN A 21 -1.09 0.93 24.75
CA ASN A 21 -1.77 2.06 24.13
C ASN A 21 -1.39 2.25 22.65
N HIS A 22 -0.11 2.04 22.31
CA HIS A 22 0.35 2.13 20.91
C HIS A 22 -0.19 0.99 20.03
N ILE A 23 -0.40 -0.21 20.59
CA ILE A 23 -0.98 -1.33 19.85
C ILE A 23 -2.46 -1.06 19.59
N LEU A 24 -3.21 -0.64 20.62
CA LEU A 24 -4.62 -0.30 20.52
C LEU A 24 -4.84 0.82 19.50
N MET A 25 -4.02 1.88 19.52
CA MET A 25 -4.14 2.98 18.55
C MET A 25 -3.95 2.52 17.11
N LYS A 26 -2.96 1.67 16.82
CA LYS A 26 -2.72 1.13 15.48
C LYS A 26 -3.87 0.25 15.02
N LEU A 27 -4.38 -0.59 15.92
CA LEU A 27 -5.52 -1.47 15.65
C LEU A 27 -6.77 -0.64 15.36
N SER A 28 -7.09 0.34 16.22
CA SER A 28 -8.23 1.24 16.02
C SER A 28 -8.13 2.01 14.71
N PHE A 29 -6.93 2.44 14.31
CA PHE A 29 -6.71 3.08 13.01
C PHE A 29 -7.03 2.14 11.84
N VAL A 30 -6.53 0.90 11.86
CA VAL A 30 -6.81 -0.08 10.81
C VAL A 30 -8.29 -0.45 10.78
N ILE A 31 -8.92 -0.67 11.93
CA ILE A 31 -10.37 -0.93 12.04
C ILE A 31 -11.15 0.23 11.44
N PHE A 32 -10.78 1.47 11.74
CA PHE A 32 -11.42 2.65 11.16
C PHE A 32 -11.35 2.66 9.63
N LEU A 33 -10.18 2.39 9.04
CA LEU A 33 -10.04 2.29 7.58
C LEU A 33 -10.90 1.17 6.99
N LEU A 34 -10.94 0.00 7.64
CA LEU A 34 -11.74 -1.14 7.19
C LEU A 34 -13.23 -0.86 7.27
N VAL A 35 -13.71 -0.26 8.37
CA VAL A 35 -15.11 0.13 8.54
C VAL A 35 -15.50 1.18 7.51
N TRP A 36 -14.68 2.20 7.30
CA TRP A 36 -14.93 3.19 6.26
C TRP A 36 -15.02 2.51 4.89
N GLN A 37 -14.03 1.70 4.52
CA GLN A 37 -14.01 1.04 3.22
C GLN A 37 -15.20 0.09 3.02
N PHE A 38 -15.60 -0.63 4.07
CA PHE A 38 -16.78 -1.48 4.05
C PHE A 38 -18.07 -0.68 3.84
N LEU A 39 -18.23 0.44 4.55
CA LEU A 39 -19.37 1.33 4.38
C LEU A 39 -19.41 1.90 2.96
N LEU A 40 -18.28 2.36 2.43
CA LEU A 40 -18.19 2.88 1.07
C LEU A 40 -18.59 1.82 0.04
N ALA A 41 -18.03 0.60 0.13
CA ALA A 41 -18.37 -0.50 -0.77
C ALA A 41 -19.87 -0.86 -0.68
N THR A 42 -20.44 -0.82 0.52
CA THR A 42 -21.88 -1.02 0.75
C THR A 42 -22.71 0.07 0.08
N PHE A 43 -22.35 1.35 0.25
CA PHE A 43 -23.05 2.47 -0.39
C PHE A 43 -22.97 2.39 -1.92
N LEU A 44 -21.81 2.05 -2.49
CA LEU A 44 -21.66 1.84 -3.94
C LEU A 44 -22.53 0.68 -4.42
N THR A 45 -22.63 -0.40 -3.64
CA THR A 45 -23.50 -1.54 -3.95
C THR A 45 -24.98 -1.13 -3.96
N LEU A 46 -25.41 -0.36 -2.96
CA LEU A 46 -26.79 0.13 -2.87
C LEU A 46 -27.11 1.13 -3.99
N GLY A 47 -26.22 2.07 -4.29
CA GLY A 47 -26.39 2.98 -5.43
C GLY A 47 -26.37 2.25 -6.77
N GLY A 48 -25.67 1.12 -6.84
CA GLY A 48 -25.63 0.24 -8.00
C GLY A 48 -26.91 -0.54 -8.30
N ILE A 49 -27.93 -0.46 -7.43
CA ILE A 49 -29.25 -1.08 -7.68
C ILE A 49 -29.95 -0.38 -8.85
N GLU A 50 -29.81 0.94 -8.94
CA GLU A 50 -30.44 1.76 -10.00
C GLU A 50 -29.48 2.06 -11.16
N ASN A 51 -28.17 1.84 -10.97
CA ASN A 51 -27.14 2.13 -11.95
C ASN A 51 -26.25 0.89 -12.17
N GLU A 52 -26.45 0.20 -13.30
CA GLU A 52 -25.76 -1.05 -13.62
C GLU A 52 -24.23 -0.92 -13.67
N LYS A 53 -23.71 0.21 -14.16
CA LYS A 53 -22.26 0.47 -14.20
C LYS A 53 -21.68 0.63 -12.81
N LEU A 54 -22.35 1.39 -11.96
CA LEU A 54 -21.98 1.54 -10.55
C LEU A 54 -22.06 0.22 -9.79
N GLY A 55 -23.10 -0.58 -10.03
CA GLY A 55 -23.26 -1.91 -9.45
C GLY A 55 -22.18 -2.90 -9.88
N THR A 56 -21.77 -2.84 -11.15
CA THR A 56 -20.65 -3.63 -11.68
C THR A 56 -19.34 -3.20 -11.04
N MET A 57 -19.07 -1.88 -10.95
CA MET A 57 -17.89 -1.36 -10.25
C MET A 57 -17.83 -1.84 -8.81
N ALA A 58 -18.95 -1.77 -8.09
CA ALA A 58 -19.03 -2.19 -6.69
C ALA A 58 -18.69 -3.68 -6.51
N LYS A 59 -19.21 -4.56 -7.38
CA LYS A 59 -18.88 -6.01 -7.35
C LYS A 59 -17.41 -6.27 -7.60
N MET A 60 -16.79 -5.58 -8.56
CA MET A 60 -15.37 -5.70 -8.82
C MET A 60 -14.52 -5.19 -7.64
N LEU A 61 -14.90 -4.07 -7.02
CA LEU A 61 -14.26 -3.53 -5.82
C LEU A 61 -14.37 -4.48 -4.63
N TRP A 62 -15.50 -5.17 -4.45
CA TRP A 62 -15.63 -6.23 -3.45
C TRP A 62 -14.61 -7.35 -3.69
N GLY A 63 -14.39 -7.75 -4.95
CA GLY A 63 -13.37 -8.72 -5.30
C GLY A 63 -11.96 -8.29 -4.85
N VAL A 64 -11.58 -7.04 -5.13
CA VAL A 64 -10.29 -6.47 -4.66
C VAL A 64 -10.24 -6.41 -3.13
N ASN A 65 -11.30 -5.95 -2.48
CA ASN A 65 -11.36 -5.86 -1.03
C ASN A 65 -11.19 -7.24 -0.36
N LEU A 66 -11.79 -8.29 -0.91
CA LEU A 66 -11.69 -9.64 -0.37
C LEU A 66 -10.32 -10.27 -0.65
N LEU A 67 -9.88 -10.25 -1.91
CA LEU A 67 -8.68 -10.94 -2.36
C LEU A 67 -7.40 -10.21 -1.95
N TRP A 68 -7.35 -8.89 -2.06
CA TRP A 68 -6.18 -8.13 -1.67
C TRP A 68 -6.25 -7.73 -0.19
N ILE A 69 -7.20 -6.88 0.17
CA ILE A 69 -7.23 -6.31 1.53
C ILE A 69 -7.47 -7.39 2.59
N GLY A 70 -8.44 -8.28 2.36
CA GLY A 70 -8.75 -9.40 3.24
C GLY A 70 -7.62 -10.43 3.29
N VAL A 71 -7.41 -11.17 2.20
CA VAL A 71 -6.47 -12.30 2.18
C VAL A 71 -5.02 -11.84 2.36
N PHE A 72 -4.51 -10.87 1.59
CA PHE A 72 -3.13 -10.40 1.75
C PHE A 72 -2.92 -9.61 3.05
N GLY A 73 -3.94 -8.91 3.55
CA GLY A 73 -3.89 -8.30 4.88
C GLY A 73 -3.68 -9.35 5.97
N ILE A 74 -4.45 -10.43 5.95
CA ILE A 74 -4.32 -11.55 6.89
C ILE A 74 -2.95 -12.23 6.74
N ILE A 75 -2.54 -12.58 5.52
CA ILE A 75 -1.22 -13.18 5.25
C ILE A 75 -0.10 -12.30 5.79
N SER A 76 -0.19 -10.99 5.58
CA SER A 76 0.81 -10.04 6.07
C SER A 76 0.92 -10.03 7.60
N LEU A 77 -0.20 -10.19 8.31
CA LEU A 77 -0.20 -10.29 9.77
C LEU A 77 0.44 -11.58 10.26
N TYR A 78 0.18 -12.72 9.60
CA TYR A 78 0.75 -14.02 9.97
C TYR A 78 2.24 -14.12 9.64
N LEU A 79 2.69 -13.57 8.51
CA LEU A 79 4.07 -13.69 8.04
C LEU A 79 5.01 -12.61 8.57
N ARG A 80 4.51 -11.58 9.28
CA ARG A 80 5.32 -10.44 9.72
C ARG A 80 6.54 -10.83 10.57
N ASP A 81 6.36 -11.80 11.46
CA ASP A 81 7.41 -12.23 12.39
C ASP A 81 8.44 -13.10 11.65
N HIS A 82 7.99 -13.93 10.72
CA HIS A 82 8.87 -14.68 9.83
C HIS A 82 9.73 -13.76 8.94
N VAL A 83 9.13 -12.73 8.32
CA VAL A 83 9.87 -11.75 7.51
C VAL A 83 10.85 -10.95 8.37
N ARG A 84 10.48 -10.63 9.61
CA ARG A 84 11.39 -9.99 10.58
C ARG A 84 12.59 -10.88 10.90
N GLU A 85 12.40 -12.17 11.14
CA GLU A 85 13.48 -13.13 11.37
C GLU A 85 14.40 -13.28 10.15
N ILE A 86 13.83 -13.34 8.95
CA ILE A 86 14.60 -13.31 7.69
C ILE A 86 15.46 -12.05 7.66
N GLY A 87 14.87 -10.88 7.94
CA GLY A 87 15.56 -9.59 7.99
C GLY A 87 16.80 -9.60 8.89
N GLN A 88 16.75 -10.27 10.05
CA GLN A 88 17.90 -10.38 10.96
C GLN A 88 19.10 -11.08 10.32
N ARG A 89 18.87 -12.05 9.43
CA ARG A 89 19.90 -12.88 8.82
C ARG A 89 20.52 -12.28 7.56
N LEU A 90 19.84 -11.33 6.92
CA LEU A 90 20.17 -10.88 5.56
C LEU A 90 21.26 -9.81 5.43
N GLY A 91 21.69 -9.19 6.54
CA GLY A 91 22.71 -8.13 6.51
C GLY A 91 22.45 -7.08 5.41
N GLY A 92 23.43 -6.88 4.52
CA GLY A 92 23.33 -5.93 3.40
C GLY A 92 22.33 -6.28 2.29
N LYS A 93 21.84 -7.53 2.22
CA LYS A 93 20.90 -8.00 1.17
C LYS A 93 19.45 -7.58 1.40
N ARG A 94 19.15 -6.95 2.55
CA ARG A 94 17.80 -6.48 2.90
C ARG A 94 17.17 -5.59 1.83
N LEU A 95 17.96 -4.70 1.22
CA LEU A 95 17.46 -3.79 0.18
C LEU A 95 16.98 -4.55 -1.05
N THR A 96 17.79 -5.49 -1.55
CA THR A 96 17.44 -6.30 -2.71
C THR A 96 16.20 -7.14 -2.44
N ILE A 97 16.14 -7.80 -1.28
CA ILE A 97 14.99 -8.63 -0.93
C ILE A 97 13.73 -7.80 -0.71
N PHE A 98 13.85 -6.63 -0.08
CA PHE A 98 12.73 -5.69 0.01
C PHE A 98 12.21 -5.32 -1.38
N PHE A 99 13.10 -4.88 -2.28
CA PHE A 99 12.76 -4.47 -3.64
C PHE A 99 12.09 -5.60 -4.43
N THR A 100 12.63 -6.81 -4.38
CA THR A 100 12.04 -7.97 -5.07
C THR A 100 10.70 -8.37 -4.47
N SER A 101 10.57 -8.36 -3.13
CA SER A 101 9.33 -8.76 -2.46
C SER A 101 8.20 -7.76 -2.69
N VAL A 102 8.47 -6.45 -2.60
CA VAL A 102 7.46 -5.43 -2.88
C VAL A 102 7.06 -5.43 -4.37
N THR A 103 8.01 -5.67 -5.28
CA THR A 103 7.71 -5.80 -6.71
C THR A 103 6.84 -7.03 -6.98
N ALA A 104 7.13 -8.17 -6.34
CA ALA A 104 6.30 -9.37 -6.45
C ALA A 104 4.87 -9.13 -5.92
N LEU A 105 4.74 -8.42 -4.80
CA LEU A 105 3.43 -8.03 -4.27
C LEU A 105 2.67 -7.10 -5.23
N ALA A 106 3.34 -6.14 -5.86
CA ALA A 106 2.73 -5.28 -6.88
C ALA A 106 2.27 -6.07 -8.11
N LEU A 107 3.08 -7.03 -8.57
CA LEU A 107 2.70 -7.91 -9.68
C LEU A 107 1.46 -8.76 -9.35
N ILE A 108 1.31 -9.21 -8.11
CA ILE A 108 0.14 -9.98 -7.66
C ILE A 108 -1.09 -9.07 -7.53
N GLU A 109 -0.92 -7.89 -6.94
CA GLU A 109 -1.98 -6.90 -6.82
C GLU A 109 -2.55 -6.56 -8.19
N GLU A 110 -1.69 -6.31 -9.17
CA GLU A 110 -2.13 -6.02 -10.54
C GLU A 110 -2.77 -7.21 -11.24
N ALA A 111 -2.37 -8.43 -10.89
CA ALA A 111 -3.03 -9.63 -11.40
C ALA A 111 -4.47 -9.70 -10.86
N ILE A 112 -4.70 -9.30 -9.61
CA ILE A 112 -6.03 -9.25 -9.00
C ILE A 112 -6.87 -8.14 -9.62
N THR A 113 -6.36 -6.91 -9.75
CA THR A 113 -7.11 -5.78 -10.32
C THR A 113 -7.43 -5.99 -11.79
N THR A 114 -6.49 -6.55 -12.56
CA THR A 114 -6.70 -6.91 -13.97
C THR A 114 -7.72 -8.03 -14.09
N ALA A 115 -7.65 -9.06 -13.24
CA ALA A 115 -8.64 -10.14 -13.23
C ALA A 115 -10.03 -9.59 -12.90
N MET A 116 -10.16 -8.72 -11.89
CA MET A 116 -11.45 -8.10 -11.53
C MET A 116 -11.98 -7.21 -12.64
N THR A 117 -11.13 -6.47 -13.35
CA THR A 117 -11.52 -5.70 -14.54
C THR A 117 -12.03 -6.62 -15.65
N ASN A 118 -11.38 -7.77 -15.87
CA ASN A 118 -11.84 -8.78 -16.83
C ASN A 118 -13.12 -9.51 -16.38
N CYS A 119 -13.50 -9.41 -15.11
CA CYS A 119 -14.78 -9.92 -14.61
C CYS A 119 -15.97 -8.97 -14.87
N ALA A 120 -15.78 -7.79 -15.46
CA ALA A 120 -16.88 -6.87 -15.79
C ALA A 120 -18.06 -7.55 -16.51
N PRO A 121 -17.85 -8.44 -17.53
CA PRO A 121 -18.94 -9.16 -18.18
C PRO A 121 -19.70 -10.11 -17.27
N LEU A 122 -19.04 -10.70 -16.26
CA LEU A 122 -19.70 -11.56 -15.26
C LEU A 122 -20.65 -10.75 -14.36
N PHE A 123 -20.47 -9.44 -14.31
CA PHE A 123 -21.21 -8.54 -13.45
C PHE A 123 -22.26 -7.69 -14.17
N GLY A 124 -22.28 -7.75 -15.51
CA GLY A 124 -23.29 -7.12 -16.37
C GLY A 124 -22.81 -5.95 -17.21
N ALA A 125 -21.50 -5.69 -17.31
CA ALA A 125 -20.94 -4.61 -18.14
C ALA A 125 -19.96 -5.15 -19.18
N GLU A 126 -19.80 -4.47 -20.32
CA GLU A 126 -18.76 -4.84 -21.29
C GLU A 126 -17.36 -4.48 -20.77
N ILE A 127 -16.34 -5.16 -21.30
CA ILE A 127 -14.94 -4.85 -20.95
C ILE A 127 -14.64 -3.41 -21.38
N GLY A 128 -14.22 -2.59 -20.43
CA GLY A 128 -13.88 -1.18 -20.65
C GLY A 128 -15.00 -0.18 -20.39
N GLU A 129 -16.22 -0.64 -20.16
CA GLU A 129 -17.28 0.26 -19.66
C GLU A 129 -17.09 0.63 -18.20
N VAL A 130 -16.52 -0.28 -17.43
CA VAL A 130 -16.16 -0.12 -16.02
C VAL A 130 -14.89 -0.92 -15.79
N TYR A 131 -13.91 -0.33 -15.10
CA TYR A 131 -12.61 -0.95 -14.92
C TYR A 131 -11.95 -0.48 -13.63
N ILE A 132 -11.06 -1.30 -13.08
CA ILE A 132 -10.26 -0.95 -11.87
C ILE A 132 -8.86 -0.49 -12.26
N THR A 133 -8.31 -1.08 -13.32
CA THR A 133 -6.98 -0.76 -13.83
C THR A 133 -7.07 -0.19 -15.24
N ALA A 134 -6.00 0.46 -15.71
CA ALA A 134 -5.99 1.21 -16.97
C ALA A 134 -6.19 0.36 -18.23
N SER A 135 -6.04 -0.96 -18.14
CA SER A 135 -6.13 -1.90 -19.25
C SER A 135 -6.59 -3.29 -18.80
N ALA A 136 -7.33 -3.99 -19.66
CA ALA A 136 -7.68 -5.40 -19.42
C ALA A 136 -6.52 -6.36 -19.67
N ASN A 137 -5.39 -5.90 -20.23
CA ASN A 137 -4.21 -6.71 -20.47
C ASN A 137 -3.21 -6.56 -19.31
N TYR A 138 -2.94 -7.66 -18.60
CA TYR A 138 -2.02 -7.66 -17.46
C TYR A 138 -0.62 -7.13 -17.79
N LEU A 139 -0.05 -7.56 -18.92
CA LEU A 139 1.31 -7.12 -19.30
C LEU A 139 1.34 -5.63 -19.64
N ASP A 140 0.25 -5.12 -20.22
CA ASP A 140 0.12 -3.70 -20.51
C ASP A 140 0.14 -2.87 -19.23
N VAL A 141 -0.65 -3.27 -18.23
CA VAL A 141 -0.68 -2.65 -16.90
C VAL A 141 0.71 -2.67 -16.25
N VAL A 142 1.38 -3.83 -16.26
CA VAL A 142 2.70 -3.99 -15.64
C VAL A 142 3.78 -3.13 -16.30
N PHE A 143 3.85 -3.14 -17.64
CA PHE A 143 4.96 -2.52 -18.37
C PHE A 143 4.76 -1.05 -18.71
N TYR A 144 3.52 -0.53 -18.69
CA TYR A 144 3.23 0.82 -19.18
C TYR A 144 2.45 1.70 -18.19
N HIS A 145 1.82 1.14 -17.16
CA HIS A 145 0.95 1.93 -16.26
C HIS A 145 1.42 1.99 -14.82
N SER A 146 1.63 0.84 -14.17
CA SER A 146 1.73 0.80 -12.71
C SER A 146 3.06 0.23 -12.21
N VAL A 147 3.32 -1.06 -12.39
CA VAL A 147 4.46 -1.74 -11.75
C VAL A 147 5.78 -1.11 -12.15
N VAL A 148 5.98 -0.83 -13.44
CA VAL A 148 7.17 -0.15 -13.95
C VAL A 148 7.37 1.24 -13.31
N VAL A 149 6.28 1.97 -13.07
CA VAL A 149 6.26 3.30 -12.45
C VAL A 149 6.56 3.19 -10.96
N PHE A 150 6.17 2.10 -10.31
CA PHE A 150 6.45 1.84 -8.89
C PHE A 150 7.90 1.42 -8.62
N LEU A 151 8.62 0.83 -9.58
CA LEU A 151 10.01 0.39 -9.37
C LEU A 151 10.93 1.48 -8.76
N PRO A 152 11.03 2.69 -9.32
CA PRO A 152 11.86 3.73 -8.70
C PRO A 152 11.36 4.15 -7.31
N GLN A 153 10.04 4.12 -7.08
CA GLN A 153 9.43 4.39 -5.77
C GLN A 153 9.89 3.35 -4.73
N PHE A 154 9.83 2.07 -5.09
CA PHE A 154 10.26 0.95 -4.25
C PHE A 154 11.76 0.99 -3.95
N ALA A 155 12.59 1.32 -4.94
CA ALA A 155 14.03 1.45 -4.75
C ALA A 155 14.36 2.57 -3.75
N LEU A 156 13.74 3.75 -3.92
CA LEU A 156 13.91 4.88 -3.01
C LEU A 156 13.39 4.56 -1.61
N LEU A 157 12.21 3.97 -1.49
CA LEU A 157 11.63 3.60 -0.20
C LEU A 157 12.52 2.58 0.53
N GLY A 158 13.01 1.55 -0.17
CA GLY A 158 13.95 0.59 0.40
C GLY A 158 15.23 1.27 0.89
N TRP A 159 15.75 2.25 0.14
CA TRP A 159 16.90 3.04 0.56
C TRP A 159 16.61 3.88 1.82
N LEU A 160 15.44 4.53 1.89
CA LEU A 160 14.99 5.25 3.09
C LEU A 160 14.88 4.31 4.29
N LEU A 161 14.34 3.10 4.11
CA LEU A 161 14.20 2.11 5.18
C LEU A 161 15.52 1.53 5.67
N ARG A 162 16.53 1.47 4.78
CA ARG A 162 17.90 1.12 5.17
C ARG A 162 18.55 2.22 6.01
N LYS A 163 18.23 3.49 5.75
CA LYS A 163 18.90 4.64 6.40
C LYS A 163 18.20 5.11 7.67
N TYR A 164 16.87 5.01 7.72
CA TYR A 164 16.05 5.58 8.78
C TYR A 164 15.19 4.52 9.47
N ALA A 165 15.03 4.66 10.79
CA ALA A 165 14.25 3.80 11.66
C ALA A 165 12.75 4.08 11.53
N ILE A 166 12.18 3.87 10.34
CA ILE A 166 10.75 3.97 10.07
C ILE A 166 10.10 2.64 10.46
N SER A 167 9.02 2.69 11.25
CA SER A 167 8.28 1.49 11.65
C SER A 167 7.44 0.94 10.48
N PRO A 168 7.26 -0.38 10.33
CA PRO A 168 6.44 -0.95 9.25
C PRO A 168 5.03 -0.36 9.16
N PHE A 169 4.40 -0.05 10.31
CA PHE A 169 3.10 0.62 10.34
C PHE A 169 3.15 2.04 9.77
N ALA A 170 4.19 2.81 10.07
CA ALA A 170 4.34 4.14 9.49
C ALA A 170 4.61 4.08 7.98
N VAL A 171 5.33 3.05 7.50
CA VAL A 171 5.52 2.80 6.07
C VAL A 171 4.20 2.46 5.39
N PHE A 172 3.39 1.59 6.00
CA PHE A 172 2.04 1.27 5.53
C PHE A 172 1.20 2.54 5.32
N VAL A 173 1.14 3.42 6.33
CA VAL A 173 0.38 4.68 6.21
C VAL A 173 0.99 5.62 5.17
N CYS A 174 2.31 5.86 5.20
CA CYS A 174 2.94 6.84 4.31
C CYS A 174 2.89 6.41 2.84
N TYR A 175 3.13 5.14 2.56
CA TYR A 175 3.03 4.63 1.19
C TYR A 175 1.58 4.48 0.74
N GLY A 176 0.66 4.20 1.68
CA GLY A 176 -0.77 4.33 1.44
C GLY A 176 -1.18 5.73 0.97
N LEU A 177 -0.68 6.77 1.64
CA LEU A 177 -0.88 8.17 1.24
C LEU A 177 -0.17 8.52 -0.08
N THR A 178 1.00 7.91 -0.34
CA THR A 178 1.70 8.04 -1.63
C THR A 178 0.80 7.55 -2.76
N GLY A 179 0.21 6.36 -2.58
CA GLY A 179 -0.76 5.78 -3.50
C GLY A 179 -1.99 6.66 -3.70
N PHE A 180 -2.59 7.15 -2.61
CA PHE A 180 -3.72 8.08 -2.69
C PHE A 180 -3.40 9.33 -3.54
N VAL A 181 -2.22 9.92 -3.38
CA VAL A 181 -1.81 11.09 -4.17
C VAL A 181 -1.57 10.71 -5.63
N ASN A 182 -0.93 9.58 -5.92
CA ASN A 182 -0.75 9.12 -7.30
C ASN A 182 -2.09 8.93 -8.01
N GLU A 183 -3.06 8.31 -7.33
CA GLU A 183 -4.42 8.12 -7.86
C GLU A 183 -5.16 9.44 -8.04
N ALA A 184 -5.02 10.39 -7.10
CA ALA A 184 -5.58 11.72 -7.26
C ALA A 184 -4.98 12.49 -8.44
N LEU A 185 -3.69 12.26 -8.76
CA LEU A 185 -3.02 12.85 -9.92
C LEU A 185 -3.42 12.18 -11.24
N PHE A 186 -3.77 10.90 -11.22
CA PHE A 186 -4.13 10.12 -12.40
C PHE A 186 -5.62 10.19 -12.75
N ALA A 187 -6.49 9.88 -11.77
CA ALA A 187 -7.94 9.78 -11.94
C ALA A 187 -8.72 10.96 -11.32
N GLY A 188 -8.01 11.92 -10.70
CA GLY A 188 -8.63 13.07 -10.04
C GLY A 188 -8.90 12.86 -8.54
N PRO A 189 -9.05 13.95 -7.77
CA PRO A 189 -9.13 13.88 -6.31
C PRO A 189 -10.47 13.30 -5.83
N ASN A 190 -10.42 12.15 -5.17
CA ASN A 190 -11.59 11.56 -4.49
C ASN A 190 -11.25 11.18 -3.03
N PRO A 191 -11.50 12.08 -2.05
CA PRO A 191 -11.14 11.84 -0.66
C PRO A 191 -11.93 10.69 -0.02
N LEU A 192 -13.08 10.28 -0.58
CA LEU A 192 -13.84 9.14 -0.06
C LEU A 192 -13.10 7.81 -0.23
N LEU A 193 -12.22 7.71 -1.24
CA LEU A 193 -11.39 6.54 -1.52
C LEU A 193 -10.07 6.52 -0.75
N LEU A 194 -9.80 7.52 0.11
CA LEU A 194 -8.60 7.54 0.94
C LEU A 194 -8.29 6.22 1.67
N PRO A 195 -9.24 5.59 2.40
CA PRO A 195 -8.95 4.32 3.06
C PRO A 195 -8.65 3.18 2.08
N GLN A 196 -9.31 3.14 0.93
CA GLN A 196 -9.05 2.14 -0.11
C GLN A 196 -7.59 2.18 -0.52
N TRP A 197 -7.11 3.38 -0.86
CA TRP A 197 -5.74 3.56 -1.33
C TRP A 197 -4.71 3.35 -0.23
N ILE A 198 -5.01 3.71 1.02
CA ILE A 198 -4.14 3.38 2.14
C ILE A 198 -4.03 1.85 2.32
N LEU A 199 -5.14 1.13 2.24
CA LEU A 199 -5.16 -0.32 2.38
C LEU A 199 -4.47 -1.02 1.21
N ILE A 200 -4.73 -0.62 -0.04
CA ILE A 200 -4.11 -1.23 -1.22
C ILE A 200 -2.60 -1.01 -1.22
N TYR A 201 -2.16 0.26 -1.29
CA TYR A 201 -0.75 0.57 -1.47
C TYR A 201 0.05 0.33 -0.19
N GLY A 202 -0.54 0.60 0.98
CA GLY A 202 0.11 0.30 2.24
C GLY A 202 0.45 -1.18 2.39
N LEU A 203 -0.42 -2.09 1.92
CA LEU A 203 -0.20 -3.53 2.01
C LEU A 203 0.97 -4.01 1.14
N LEU A 204 1.23 -3.38 -0.01
CA LEU A 204 2.40 -3.70 -0.85
C LEU A 204 3.70 -3.68 -0.05
N VAL A 205 3.85 -2.67 0.82
CA VAL A 205 5.10 -2.39 1.52
C VAL A 205 5.12 -2.84 2.98
N PHE A 206 3.96 -3.07 3.58
CA PHE A 206 3.84 -3.39 5.00
C PHE A 206 4.62 -4.64 5.39
N LEU A 207 4.39 -5.75 4.69
CA LEU A 207 5.07 -7.01 4.98
C LEU A 207 6.60 -6.90 4.72
N PRO A 208 7.07 -6.48 3.52
CA PRO A 208 8.51 -6.30 3.26
C PRO A 208 9.20 -5.33 4.22
N ALA A 209 8.54 -4.29 4.72
CA ALA A 209 9.13 -3.33 5.65
C ALA A 209 9.59 -3.98 6.98
N HIS A 210 9.04 -5.14 7.36
CA HIS A 210 9.47 -5.87 8.54
C HIS A 210 10.93 -6.37 8.45
N LEU A 211 11.49 -6.51 7.24
CA LEU A 211 12.91 -6.86 7.01
C LEU A 211 13.89 -5.92 7.72
N PHE A 212 13.49 -4.66 7.96
CA PHE A 212 14.34 -3.65 8.58
C PHE A 212 14.03 -3.42 10.07
N SER A 213 12.96 -4.02 10.60
CA SER A 213 12.44 -3.71 11.93
C SER A 213 13.42 -3.97 13.09
N THR A 214 14.45 -4.79 12.87
CA THR A 214 15.44 -5.19 13.88
C THR A 214 16.78 -4.47 13.73
N ASP A 215 16.91 -3.62 12.71
CA ASP A 215 18.15 -2.91 12.42
C ASP A 215 18.33 -1.73 13.38
N LYS A 216 19.33 -1.84 14.27
CA LYS A 216 19.63 -0.87 15.32
C LYS A 216 20.51 0.29 14.84
N ASP A 217 21.17 0.14 13.70
CA ASP A 217 22.14 1.13 13.20
C ASP A 217 21.47 2.26 12.39
N ARG A 218 20.14 2.20 12.27
CA ARG A 218 19.35 3.17 11.49
C ARG A 218 19.11 4.47 12.26
N LYS A 219 19.14 5.59 11.54
CA LYS A 219 18.93 6.92 12.13
C LYS A 219 17.47 7.07 12.59
N PRO A 220 17.21 7.61 13.79
CA PRO A 220 15.84 7.88 14.22
C PRO A 220 15.18 8.88 13.26
N MET A 221 13.94 8.58 12.87
CA MET A 221 13.17 9.49 12.01
C MET A 221 12.48 10.56 12.86
N ARG A 222 12.60 11.82 12.46
CA ARG A 222 11.86 12.93 13.09
C ARG A 222 10.52 13.10 12.38
N TRP A 223 9.49 13.54 13.10
CA TRP A 223 8.12 13.59 12.59
C TRP A 223 7.98 14.43 11.30
N TYR A 224 8.74 15.53 11.18
CA TYR A 224 8.66 16.42 10.03
C TYR A 224 9.26 15.81 8.73
N PHE A 225 9.89 14.65 8.80
CA PHE A 225 10.31 13.91 7.61
C PHE A 225 9.21 13.03 7.01
N PHE A 226 8.10 12.76 7.72
CA PHE A 226 7.02 11.92 7.18
C PHE A 226 6.41 12.47 5.88
N PRO A 227 6.18 13.79 5.71
CA PRO A 227 5.77 14.34 4.42
C PRO A 227 6.75 14.00 3.28
N ALA A 228 8.06 14.01 3.55
CA ALA A 228 9.06 13.60 2.56
C ALA A 228 8.98 12.11 2.23
N VAL A 229 8.66 11.24 3.20
CA VAL A 229 8.44 9.81 2.95
C VAL A 229 7.24 9.56 2.04
N VAL A 230 6.25 10.45 2.04
CA VAL A 230 5.09 10.41 1.13
C VAL A 230 5.43 10.96 -0.25
N LEU A 231 6.10 12.11 -0.33
CA LEU A 231 6.31 12.83 -1.59
C LEU A 231 7.51 12.34 -2.40
N LEU A 232 8.61 11.92 -1.75
CA LEU A 232 9.81 11.49 -2.45
C LEU A 232 9.58 10.27 -3.37
N PRO A 233 8.82 9.24 -2.99
CA PRO A 233 8.49 8.14 -3.90
C PRO A 233 7.81 8.64 -5.18
N ILE A 234 6.84 9.55 -5.09
CA ILE A 234 6.17 10.16 -6.25
C ILE A 234 7.18 10.85 -7.16
N LEU A 235 8.06 11.67 -6.59
CA LEU A 235 9.11 12.36 -7.34
C LEU A 235 10.07 11.37 -8.02
N ALA A 236 10.38 10.24 -7.37
CA ALA A 236 11.23 9.21 -7.95
C ALA A 236 10.60 8.53 -9.17
N SER A 237 9.27 8.48 -9.29
CA SER A 237 8.61 7.95 -10.49
C SER A 237 8.60 8.90 -11.70
N VAL A 238 8.80 10.21 -11.51
CA VAL A 238 8.72 11.21 -12.60
C VAL A 238 9.63 10.87 -13.79
N PRO A 239 10.92 10.50 -13.61
CA PRO A 239 11.77 10.12 -14.74
C PRO A 239 11.24 8.90 -15.51
N MET A 240 10.67 7.91 -14.81
CA MET A 240 10.11 6.72 -15.46
C MET A 240 8.85 7.07 -16.26
N VAL A 241 7.95 7.88 -15.69
CA VAL A 241 6.77 8.37 -16.40
C VAL A 241 7.17 9.16 -17.65
N GLY A 242 8.16 10.05 -17.55
CA GLY A 242 8.69 10.77 -18.71
C GLY A 242 9.27 9.82 -19.77
N LEU A 243 10.04 8.81 -19.35
CA LEU A 243 10.59 7.80 -20.26
C LEU A 243 9.49 7.03 -21.00
N LEU A 244 8.42 6.64 -20.31
CA LEU A 244 7.28 5.95 -20.91
C LEU A 244 6.58 6.84 -21.95
N LEU A 245 6.24 8.07 -21.57
CA LEU A 245 5.49 9.00 -22.41
C LEU A 245 6.26 9.48 -23.65
N PHE A 246 7.58 9.69 -23.52
CA PHE A 246 8.37 10.35 -24.56
C PHE A 246 9.29 9.42 -25.35
N VAL A 247 9.58 8.21 -24.86
CA VAL A 247 10.60 7.33 -25.47
C VAL A 247 10.10 5.91 -25.73
N ILE A 248 9.59 5.24 -24.69
CA ILE A 248 9.26 3.80 -24.79
C ILE A 248 7.94 3.61 -25.54
N ALA A 249 6.94 4.43 -25.24
CA ALA A 249 5.58 4.25 -25.73
C ALA A 249 4.98 5.58 -26.25
N PRO A 250 5.68 6.32 -27.12
CA PRO A 250 5.15 7.58 -27.65
C PRO A 250 3.92 7.28 -28.50
N GLY A 251 2.75 7.73 -28.05
CA GLY A 251 1.48 7.44 -28.71
C GLY A 251 0.87 6.08 -28.35
N HIS A 252 1.14 5.56 -27.15
CA HIS A 252 0.45 4.40 -26.57
C HIS A 252 -0.83 4.81 -25.81
N PRO A 253 -1.98 5.00 -26.49
CA PRO A 253 -3.29 4.91 -25.83
C PRO A 253 -4.32 4.04 -26.58
N SER A 254 -3.95 3.29 -27.62
CA SER A 254 -4.94 2.59 -28.47
C SER A 254 -5.70 1.45 -27.78
N ILE A 255 -5.28 1.02 -26.58
CA ILE A 255 -5.91 -0.03 -25.78
C ILE A 255 -6.29 0.42 -24.36
N HIS A 256 -6.14 1.71 -24.04
CA HIS A 256 -6.42 2.21 -22.69
C HIS A 256 -7.90 2.53 -22.53
N PHE A 257 -8.42 2.28 -21.34
CA PHE A 257 -9.72 2.82 -20.99
C PHE A 257 -9.60 4.33 -20.70
N PRO A 258 -10.54 5.16 -21.20
CA PRO A 258 -10.53 6.60 -20.95
C PRO A 258 -10.90 6.88 -19.49
N PRO A 259 -10.21 7.80 -18.78
CA PRO A 259 -10.49 8.09 -17.36
C PRO A 259 -11.99 8.24 -17.05
N MET A 260 -12.47 7.53 -16.03
CA MET A 260 -13.87 7.59 -15.55
C MET A 260 -14.15 8.87 -14.76
#